data_AF-A0A924X9C9-F1
#
_entry.id   AF-A0A924X9C9-F1
#
_cell.length_a   1.000
_cell.length_b   1.000
_cell.length_c   1.000
_cell.angle_alpha   90.00
_cell.angle_beta   90.00
_cell.angle_gamma   90.00
#
_symmetry.space_group_name_H-M   'P 1'
#
loop_
_entity.id
_entity.type
_entity.pdbx_description
1 polymer ?
#
loop_
_entity_poly.entity_id
_entity_poly.type
_entity_poly.pdbx_seq_one_letter_code
_entity_poly.pdbx_strand_id
1 'polypeptide(L)'
;MVTLYEFNPAARTWVGIDDVAAGRMSARELLDRGFTHFAFCGLNDHFSHRRFEGFTHELGKSGHVPTAQWLLAKDDKAKARKDMKRFLLQAHKPLGLFVADDLSGRWIAEICRESGLQVPEAVAILGMGNDDLLCDLAQPSLSSIEIPWRAIGFSAAQYLNQILHGENVGSPPLQVPTRVVTRRSTDTLAVGDPDVAAALRFLREHFHEDLGIDDLIAPLALTRRSLERRFRAALGRSPLEELQRIRVDRAKHLLAESDLSIDQIATACGFAYPHWMAQVFRKHTGSAPNQWRFQFRERPRR
;
A
#
# COMPACT_ATOMS: atom_id res chain seq x y z
N MET A 1 4.48 -27.63 -16.38
CA MET A 1 4.93 -26.30 -16.82
C MET A 1 4.58 -25.34 -15.71
N VAL A 2 5.58 -24.67 -15.11
CA VAL A 2 5.35 -23.62 -14.11
C VAL A 2 5.29 -22.30 -14.88
N THR A 3 4.15 -21.62 -14.84
CA THR A 3 3.98 -20.35 -15.54
C THR A 3 4.16 -19.21 -14.54
N LEU A 4 4.94 -18.20 -14.93
CA LEU A 4 5.00 -16.91 -14.25
C LEU A 4 4.01 -15.97 -14.96
N TYR A 5 3.16 -15.28 -14.20
CA TYR A 5 2.47 -14.06 -14.64
C TYR A 5 1.23 -14.15 -15.57
N GLU A 6 0.88 -15.31 -16.17
CA GLU A 6 -0.26 -15.39 -17.12
C GLU A 6 -1.33 -16.40 -16.72
N PHE A 7 -2.47 -15.95 -16.12
CA PHE A 7 -3.52 -16.82 -15.56
C PHE A 7 -3.92 -17.88 -16.56
N ASN A 8 -3.36 -19.07 -16.39
CA ASN A 8 -3.57 -20.18 -17.29
C ASN A 8 -4.34 -21.26 -16.51
N PRO A 9 -5.67 -21.33 -16.67
CA PRO A 9 -6.47 -22.36 -16.02
C PRO A 9 -6.11 -23.79 -16.45
N ALA A 10 -5.31 -23.96 -17.52
CA ALA A 10 -4.77 -25.26 -17.94
C ALA A 10 -3.38 -25.58 -17.37
N ALA A 11 -2.69 -24.62 -16.74
CA ALA A 11 -1.43 -24.88 -16.06
C ALA A 11 -1.70 -25.53 -14.69
N ARG A 12 -1.10 -26.70 -14.42
CA ARG A 12 -1.27 -27.43 -13.15
C ARG A 12 -0.67 -26.70 -11.93
N THR A 13 0.30 -25.80 -12.14
CA THR A 13 1.04 -25.12 -11.05
C THR A 13 1.36 -23.68 -11.43
N TRP A 14 0.96 -22.73 -10.58
CA TRP A 14 1.11 -21.27 -10.76
C TRP A 14 1.89 -20.65 -9.61
N VAL A 15 2.77 -19.69 -9.89
CA VAL A 15 3.32 -18.79 -8.85
C VAL A 15 3.07 -17.34 -9.22
N GLY A 16 2.63 -16.53 -8.26
CA GLY A 16 2.36 -15.10 -8.48
C GLY A 16 1.96 -14.36 -7.21
N ILE A 17 1.37 -13.19 -7.39
CA ILE A 17 0.99 -12.25 -6.33
C ILE A 17 -0.47 -12.41 -5.91
N ASP A 18 -0.79 -12.13 -4.64
CA ASP A 18 -2.15 -11.93 -4.15
C ASP A 18 -2.63 -10.52 -4.54
N ASP A 19 -3.24 -10.40 -5.70
CA ASP A 19 -3.81 -9.15 -6.21
C ASP A 19 -4.93 -8.59 -5.33
N VAL A 20 -5.68 -9.44 -4.63
CA VAL A 20 -6.68 -8.97 -3.66
C VAL A 20 -5.98 -8.32 -2.47
N ALA A 21 -4.87 -8.89 -1.99
CA ALA A 21 -4.05 -8.24 -0.97
C ALA A 21 -3.46 -6.91 -1.44
N ALA A 22 -3.05 -6.80 -2.70
CA ALA A 22 -2.60 -5.52 -3.27
C ALA A 22 -3.72 -4.47 -3.27
N GLY A 23 -4.93 -4.85 -3.67
CA GLY A 23 -6.10 -3.98 -3.56
C GLY A 23 -6.39 -3.54 -2.13
N ARG A 24 -6.33 -4.46 -1.16
CA ARG A 24 -6.52 -4.10 0.26
C ARG A 24 -5.42 -3.16 0.75
N MET A 25 -4.17 -3.36 0.31
CA MET A 25 -3.04 -2.51 0.69
C MET A 25 -3.19 -1.09 0.15
N SER A 26 -3.61 -0.91 -1.11
CA SER A 26 -3.83 0.41 -1.68
C SER A 26 -4.98 1.17 -1.02
N ALA A 27 -6.07 0.48 -0.69
CA ALA A 27 -7.20 1.07 0.03
C ALA A 27 -6.76 1.59 1.41
N ARG A 28 -6.02 0.79 2.18
CA ARG A 28 -5.47 1.20 3.48
C ARG A 28 -4.58 2.42 3.32
N GLU A 29 -3.64 2.39 2.39
CA GLU A 29 -2.70 3.49 2.18
C GLU A 29 -3.37 4.84 1.91
N LEU A 30 -4.47 4.84 1.14
CA LEU A 30 -5.24 6.04 0.84
C LEU A 30 -6.15 6.45 2.00
N LEU A 31 -6.84 5.50 2.65
CA LEU A 31 -7.62 5.77 3.87
C LEU A 31 -6.75 6.37 4.99
N ASP A 32 -5.54 5.84 5.13
CA ASP A 32 -4.57 6.26 6.15
C ASP A 32 -4.01 7.66 5.92
N ARG A 33 -4.25 8.22 4.73
CA ARG A 33 -3.98 9.62 4.39
C ARG A 33 -5.20 10.52 4.52
N GLY A 34 -6.35 9.97 4.91
CA GLY A 34 -7.59 10.72 5.11
C GLY A 34 -8.41 10.94 3.84
N PHE A 35 -8.09 10.27 2.73
CA PHE A 35 -8.92 10.37 1.53
C PHE A 35 -10.33 9.82 1.82
N THR A 36 -11.35 10.46 1.26
CA THR A 36 -12.76 10.03 1.37
C THR A 36 -13.41 9.80 0.01
N HIS A 37 -12.77 10.27 -1.06
CA HIS A 37 -13.14 10.01 -2.45
C HIS A 37 -12.10 9.12 -3.09
N PHE A 38 -12.57 8.03 -3.72
CA PHE A 38 -11.70 6.98 -4.23
C PHE A 38 -12.06 6.62 -5.68
N ALA A 39 -11.07 6.25 -6.46
CA ALA A 39 -11.28 5.64 -7.76
C ALA A 39 -10.24 4.58 -8.04
N PHE A 40 -10.56 3.70 -8.98
CA PHE A 40 -9.65 2.69 -9.50
C PHE A 40 -9.47 2.87 -11.01
N CYS A 41 -8.24 2.74 -11.48
CA CYS A 41 -7.93 2.65 -12.90
C CYS A 41 -7.08 1.40 -13.15
N GLY A 42 -7.54 0.50 -14.01
CA GLY A 42 -6.80 -0.70 -14.37
C GLY A 42 -7.00 -1.11 -15.82
N LEU A 43 -6.63 -2.34 -16.13
CA LEU A 43 -6.76 -2.94 -17.44
C LEU A 43 -7.94 -3.92 -17.45
N ASN A 44 -8.45 -4.24 -18.64
CA ASN A 44 -9.49 -5.26 -18.78
C ASN A 44 -8.88 -6.68 -18.70
N ASP A 45 -8.39 -7.05 -17.52
CA ASP A 45 -7.76 -8.34 -17.22
C ASP A 45 -8.11 -8.88 -15.83
N HIS A 46 -7.84 -10.17 -15.61
CA HIS A 46 -8.16 -10.87 -14.37
C HIS A 46 -7.49 -10.21 -13.14
N PHE A 47 -6.23 -9.77 -13.26
CA PHE A 47 -5.47 -9.19 -12.16
C PHE A 47 -6.07 -7.86 -11.69
N SER A 48 -6.43 -6.99 -12.63
CA SER A 48 -7.07 -5.71 -12.35
C SER A 48 -8.43 -5.90 -11.67
N HIS A 49 -9.21 -6.91 -12.06
CA HIS A 49 -10.45 -7.25 -11.38
C HIS A 49 -10.22 -7.67 -9.92
N ARG A 50 -9.21 -8.51 -9.65
CA ARG A 50 -8.87 -8.95 -8.29
C ARG A 50 -8.33 -7.81 -7.43
N ARG A 51 -7.52 -6.92 -8.00
CA ARG A 51 -7.07 -5.67 -7.36
C ARG A 51 -8.25 -4.79 -6.98
N PHE A 52 -9.20 -4.62 -7.89
CA PHE A 52 -10.40 -3.82 -7.63
C PHE A 52 -11.31 -4.44 -6.56
N GLU A 53 -11.45 -5.76 -6.54
CA GLU A 53 -12.18 -6.50 -5.49
C GLU A 53 -11.58 -6.22 -4.10
N GLY A 54 -10.26 -6.39 -3.96
CA GLY A 54 -9.55 -6.13 -2.71
C GLY A 54 -9.67 -4.67 -2.26
N PHE A 55 -9.54 -3.75 -3.20
CA PHE A 55 -9.68 -2.31 -2.97
C PHE A 55 -11.07 -1.96 -2.44
N THR A 56 -12.12 -2.39 -3.15
CA THR A 56 -13.51 -2.10 -2.79
C THR A 56 -13.89 -2.74 -1.46
N HIS A 57 -13.48 -3.99 -1.23
CA HIS A 57 -13.76 -4.70 0.02
C HIS A 57 -13.17 -3.97 1.23
N GLU A 58 -11.93 -3.49 1.12
CA GLU A 58 -11.26 -2.82 2.24
C GLU A 58 -11.82 -1.42 2.50
N LEU A 59 -12.14 -0.65 1.44
CA LEU A 59 -12.85 0.62 1.58
C LEU A 59 -14.20 0.46 2.29
N GLY A 60 -14.94 -0.61 1.97
CA GLY A 60 -16.25 -0.92 2.54
C GLY A 60 -16.23 -1.10 4.06
N LYS A 61 -15.11 -1.53 4.65
CA LYS A 61 -14.96 -1.66 6.12
C LYS A 61 -15.09 -0.32 6.85
N SER A 62 -14.83 0.79 6.16
CA SER A 62 -14.95 2.15 6.68
C SER A 62 -16.14 2.90 6.06
N GLY A 63 -17.06 2.18 5.39
CA GLY A 63 -18.24 2.78 4.76
C GLY A 63 -17.97 3.53 3.45
N HIS A 64 -16.79 3.36 2.85
CA HIS A 64 -16.44 3.98 1.58
C HIS A 64 -16.62 3.02 0.40
N VAL A 65 -16.87 3.58 -0.78
CA VAL A 65 -16.88 2.86 -2.06
C VAL A 65 -16.15 3.70 -3.12
N PRO A 66 -15.49 3.08 -4.11
CA PRO A 66 -14.90 3.82 -5.22
C PRO A 66 -16.00 4.46 -6.06
N THR A 67 -15.87 5.74 -6.37
CA THR A 67 -16.85 6.48 -7.18
C THR A 67 -16.75 6.16 -8.67
N ALA A 68 -15.65 5.54 -9.10
CA ALA A 68 -15.44 5.11 -10.46
C ALA A 68 -14.45 3.94 -10.56
N GLN A 69 -14.70 3.09 -11.55
CA GLN A 69 -13.77 2.07 -12.03
C GLN A 69 -13.52 2.32 -13.52
N TRP A 70 -12.25 2.57 -13.87
CA TRP A 70 -11.82 2.75 -15.26
C TRP A 70 -11.02 1.54 -15.72
N LEU A 71 -11.41 0.96 -16.85
CA LEU A 71 -10.65 -0.09 -17.52
C LEU A 71 -10.11 0.49 -18.83
N LEU A 72 -8.78 0.69 -18.89
CA LEU A 72 -8.13 1.25 -20.07
C LEU A 72 -8.15 0.25 -21.21
N ALA A 73 -8.72 0.66 -22.35
CA ALA A 73 -8.70 -0.09 -23.59
C ALA A 73 -7.36 0.11 -24.31
N LYS A 74 -6.87 -0.92 -25.01
CA LYS A 74 -5.58 -0.88 -25.71
C LYS A 74 -5.60 -0.05 -27.01
N ASP A 75 -6.79 0.17 -27.59
CA ASP A 75 -6.89 0.41 -29.04
C ASP A 75 -7.16 1.88 -29.43
N ASP A 76 -7.48 2.77 -28.48
CA ASP A 76 -7.68 4.21 -28.75
C ASP A 76 -7.13 5.11 -27.63
N LYS A 77 -5.83 5.39 -27.71
CA LYS A 77 -5.10 6.20 -26.73
C LYS A 77 -5.57 7.66 -26.67
N ALA A 78 -5.99 8.23 -27.81
CA ALA A 78 -6.40 9.64 -27.87
C ALA A 78 -7.74 9.86 -27.19
N LYS A 79 -8.72 8.99 -27.46
CA LYS A 79 -10.00 9.00 -26.75
C LYS A 79 -9.83 8.68 -25.28
N ALA A 80 -9.06 7.63 -24.94
CA ALA A 80 -8.79 7.27 -23.55
C ALA A 80 -8.19 8.45 -22.75
N ARG A 81 -7.26 9.21 -23.36
CA ARG A 81 -6.69 10.42 -22.74
C ARG A 81 -7.74 11.50 -22.50
N LYS A 82 -8.59 11.78 -23.48
CA LYS A 82 -9.66 12.78 -23.38
C LYS A 82 -10.67 12.42 -22.29
N ASP A 83 -11.07 11.16 -22.24
CA ASP A 83 -12.05 10.65 -21.28
C ASP A 83 -11.47 10.62 -19.87
N MET A 84 -10.22 10.17 -19.70
CA MET A 84 -9.50 10.22 -18.42
C MET A 84 -9.34 11.67 -17.93
N LYS A 85 -8.95 12.61 -18.80
CA LYS A 85 -8.88 14.04 -18.46
C LYS A 85 -10.22 14.57 -17.96
N ARG A 86 -11.32 14.28 -18.67
CA ARG A 86 -12.66 14.72 -18.28
C ARG A 86 -13.05 14.16 -16.91
N PHE A 87 -12.82 12.87 -16.68
CA PHE A 87 -13.07 12.23 -15.40
C PHE A 87 -12.30 12.90 -14.27
N LEU A 88 -10.99 13.09 -14.44
CA LEU A 88 -10.13 13.69 -13.42
C LEU A 88 -10.57 15.12 -13.08
N LEU A 89 -11.05 15.89 -14.05
CA LEU A 89 -11.56 17.25 -13.80
C LEU A 89 -12.91 17.28 -13.08
N GLN A 90 -13.74 16.25 -13.25
CA GLN A 90 -15.10 16.18 -12.68
C GLN A 90 -15.17 15.44 -11.34
N ALA A 91 -14.20 14.58 -11.03
CA ALA A 91 -14.19 13.81 -9.80
C ALA A 91 -14.07 14.71 -8.55
N HIS A 92 -14.79 14.34 -7.49
CA HIS A 92 -14.67 15.01 -6.18
C HIS A 92 -13.24 14.95 -5.65
N LYS A 93 -12.80 16.04 -4.99
CA LYS A 93 -11.43 16.24 -4.50
C LYS A 93 -11.44 16.38 -2.97
N PRO A 94 -10.36 15.96 -2.27
CA PRO A 94 -9.17 15.28 -2.82
C PRO A 94 -9.49 13.83 -3.22
N LEU A 95 -8.98 13.38 -4.37
CA LEU A 95 -9.23 12.04 -4.92
C LEU A 95 -8.03 11.12 -4.65
N GLY A 96 -8.27 9.98 -4.00
CA GLY A 96 -7.31 8.89 -3.90
C GLY A 96 -7.49 7.90 -5.05
N LEU A 97 -6.55 7.86 -5.98
CA LEU A 97 -6.61 7.00 -7.16
C LEU A 97 -5.64 5.82 -7.03
N PHE A 98 -6.17 4.60 -7.01
CA PHE A 98 -5.38 3.39 -7.16
C PHE A 98 -5.30 2.99 -8.64
N VAL A 99 -4.08 2.82 -9.14
CA VAL A 99 -3.79 2.48 -10.53
C VAL A 99 -3.14 1.09 -10.61
N ALA A 100 -3.63 0.25 -11.51
CA ALA A 100 -3.24 -1.16 -11.58
C ALA A 100 -1.75 -1.35 -11.92
N ASP A 101 -1.10 -0.41 -12.58
CA ASP A 101 0.33 -0.50 -12.89
C ASP A 101 1.00 0.89 -12.95
N ASP A 102 2.33 0.91 -12.83
CA ASP A 102 3.12 2.15 -12.79
C ASP A 102 3.14 2.90 -14.12
N LEU A 103 3.01 2.21 -15.26
CA LEU A 103 2.99 2.84 -16.57
C LEU A 103 1.71 3.68 -16.74
N SER A 104 0.57 3.09 -16.40
CA SER A 104 -0.73 3.74 -16.32
C SER A 104 -0.72 4.87 -15.29
N GLY A 105 -0.09 4.66 -14.13
CA GLY A 105 0.06 5.69 -13.10
C GLY A 105 0.82 6.92 -13.58
N ARG A 106 1.96 6.72 -14.26
CA ARG A 106 2.74 7.79 -14.88
C ARG A 106 1.96 8.52 -15.96
N TRP A 107 1.24 7.79 -16.82
CA TRP A 107 0.41 8.37 -17.86
C TRP A 107 -0.71 9.26 -17.29
N ILE A 108 -1.35 8.84 -16.20
CA ILE A 108 -2.37 9.64 -15.50
C ILE A 108 -1.74 10.87 -14.84
N ALA A 109 -0.56 10.75 -14.23
CA ALA A 109 0.16 11.89 -13.66
C ALA A 109 0.46 12.97 -14.73
N GLU A 110 0.83 12.56 -15.93
CA GLU A 110 1.02 13.47 -17.07
C GLU A 110 -0.28 14.20 -17.45
N ILE A 111 -1.42 13.50 -17.48
CA ILE A 111 -2.73 14.10 -17.75
C ILE A 111 -3.10 15.12 -16.66
N CYS A 112 -2.85 14.80 -15.38
CA CYS A 112 -3.07 15.73 -14.28
C CYS A 112 -2.27 17.01 -14.48
N ARG A 113 -0.97 16.89 -14.76
CA ARG A 113 -0.06 18.02 -14.99
C ARG A 113 -0.52 18.92 -16.14
N GLU A 114 -0.86 18.34 -17.29
CA GLU A 114 -1.38 19.09 -18.46
C GLU A 114 -2.75 19.73 -18.23
N SER A 115 -3.47 19.25 -17.22
CA SER A 115 -4.79 19.75 -16.85
C SER A 115 -4.75 20.71 -15.66
N GLY A 116 -3.55 21.02 -15.14
CA GLY A 116 -3.38 21.89 -13.97
C GLY A 116 -3.87 21.28 -12.65
N LEU A 117 -4.11 19.96 -12.60
CA LEU A 117 -4.50 19.25 -11.39
C LEU A 117 -3.26 18.94 -10.56
N GLN A 118 -3.24 19.42 -9.32
CA GLN A 118 -2.13 19.17 -8.40
C GLN A 118 -2.13 17.71 -7.95
N VAL A 119 -0.96 17.10 -8.03
CA VAL A 119 -0.66 15.77 -7.51
C VAL A 119 0.37 15.98 -6.41
N PRO A 120 0.10 15.58 -5.15
CA PRO A 120 -1.02 14.74 -4.72
C PRO A 120 -2.28 15.46 -4.22
N GLU A 121 -2.29 16.79 -4.07
CA GLU A 121 -3.33 17.51 -3.28
C GLU A 121 -4.73 17.41 -3.87
N ALA A 122 -4.87 17.50 -5.19
CA ALA A 122 -6.15 17.28 -5.84
C ALA A 122 -6.35 15.79 -6.18
N VAL A 123 -5.33 15.15 -6.71
CA VAL A 123 -5.36 13.73 -7.09
C VAL A 123 -4.10 13.04 -6.59
N ALA A 124 -4.21 12.21 -5.55
CA ALA A 124 -3.14 11.30 -5.19
C ALA A 124 -3.18 10.06 -6.07
N ILE A 125 -2.03 9.63 -6.57
CA ILE A 125 -1.91 8.51 -7.51
C ILE A 125 -1.01 7.45 -6.89
N LEU A 126 -1.56 6.27 -6.63
CA LEU A 126 -0.84 5.10 -6.14
C LEU A 126 -0.80 4.02 -7.22
N GLY A 127 0.39 3.71 -7.73
CA GLY A 127 0.64 2.64 -8.69
C GLY A 127 0.89 1.28 -8.05
N MET A 128 1.28 0.32 -8.88
CA MET A 128 1.68 -1.02 -8.48
C MET A 128 2.73 -1.58 -9.42
N GLY A 129 3.75 -2.22 -8.86
CA GLY A 129 4.90 -2.77 -9.57
C GLY A 129 6.22 -2.36 -8.93
N ASN A 130 6.27 -1.11 -8.46
CA ASN A 130 7.45 -0.38 -8.04
C ASN A 130 8.60 -0.50 -9.06
N ASP A 131 8.29 -0.24 -10.34
CA ASP A 131 9.31 -0.09 -11.38
C ASP A 131 10.03 1.24 -11.16
N ASP A 132 11.30 1.17 -10.74
CA ASP A 132 12.09 2.35 -10.37
C ASP A 132 12.17 3.38 -11.50
N LEU A 133 12.33 2.94 -12.76
CA LEU A 133 12.41 3.85 -13.91
C LEU A 133 11.09 4.57 -14.14
N LEU A 134 9.97 3.85 -14.15
CA LEU A 134 8.65 4.45 -14.36
C LEU A 134 8.26 5.36 -13.19
N CYS A 135 8.57 4.94 -11.96
CA CYS A 135 8.25 5.69 -10.76
C CYS A 135 9.04 6.99 -10.64
N ASP A 136 10.35 6.95 -10.95
CA ASP A 136 11.23 8.12 -10.80
C ASP A 136 11.09 9.09 -11.99
N LEU A 137 10.75 8.60 -13.20
CA LEU A 137 10.48 9.45 -14.37
C LEU A 137 9.09 10.11 -14.34
N ALA A 138 8.19 9.66 -13.47
CA ALA A 138 6.89 10.31 -13.30
C ALA A 138 7.06 11.72 -12.68
N GLN A 139 6.18 12.65 -13.07
CA GLN A 139 6.15 14.00 -12.52
C GLN A 139 4.77 14.29 -11.93
N PRO A 140 4.63 14.33 -10.59
CA PRO A 140 5.64 14.02 -9.58
C PRO A 140 5.99 12.52 -9.52
N SER A 141 7.09 12.16 -8.84
CA SER A 141 7.54 10.77 -8.66
C SER A 141 6.44 9.88 -8.08
N LEU A 142 6.24 8.69 -8.66
CA LEU A 142 5.08 7.83 -8.40
C LEU A 142 5.28 6.93 -7.17
N SER A 143 4.33 6.99 -6.24
CA SER A 143 4.19 6.02 -5.16
C SER A 143 3.66 4.72 -5.73
N SER A 144 4.16 3.58 -5.29
CA SER A 144 3.78 2.28 -5.86
C SER A 144 3.79 1.16 -4.84
N ILE A 145 2.90 0.18 -5.01
CA ILE A 145 2.96 -1.09 -4.28
C ILE A 145 4.10 -1.95 -4.81
N GLU A 146 5.00 -2.35 -3.92
CA GLU A 146 6.12 -3.23 -4.23
C GLU A 146 5.67 -4.70 -4.34
N ILE A 147 5.95 -5.29 -5.49
CA ILE A 147 5.73 -6.70 -5.75
C ILE A 147 6.99 -7.47 -5.30
N PRO A 148 6.85 -8.56 -4.51
CA PRO A 148 7.99 -9.34 -4.03
C PRO A 148 8.52 -10.27 -5.13
N TRP A 149 9.03 -9.69 -6.22
CA TRP A 149 9.50 -10.43 -7.41
C TRP A 149 10.52 -11.51 -7.09
N ARG A 150 11.42 -11.25 -6.13
CA ARG A 150 12.40 -12.24 -5.67
C ARG A 150 11.72 -13.46 -5.04
N ALA A 151 10.77 -13.25 -4.13
CA ALA A 151 10.03 -14.35 -3.48
C ALA A 151 9.19 -15.14 -4.50
N ILE A 152 8.57 -14.46 -5.47
CA ILE A 152 7.84 -15.11 -6.56
C ILE A 152 8.79 -16.01 -7.37
N GLY A 153 9.96 -15.49 -7.76
CA GLY A 153 10.97 -16.24 -8.51
C GLY A 153 11.53 -17.43 -7.73
N PHE A 154 11.84 -17.24 -6.45
CA PHE A 154 12.30 -18.31 -5.56
C PHE A 154 11.26 -19.42 -5.41
N SER A 155 10.01 -19.05 -5.14
CA SER A 155 8.91 -20.01 -5.05
C SER A 155 8.71 -20.76 -6.37
N ALA A 156 8.86 -20.10 -7.52
CA ALA A 156 8.79 -20.76 -8.81
C ALA A 156 9.92 -21.79 -9.00
N ALA A 157 11.16 -21.43 -8.65
CA ALA A 157 12.30 -22.34 -8.71
C ALA A 157 12.15 -23.54 -7.76
N GLN A 158 11.68 -23.32 -6.53
CA GLN A 158 11.45 -24.37 -5.54
C GLN A 158 10.41 -25.39 -6.04
N TYR A 159 9.28 -24.92 -6.55
CA TYR A 159 8.22 -25.80 -7.06
C TYR A 159 8.63 -26.50 -8.35
N LEU A 160 9.39 -25.81 -9.21
CA LEU A 160 9.98 -26.46 -10.39
C LEU A 160 10.91 -27.60 -9.99
N ASN A 161 11.77 -27.41 -8.98
CA ASN A 161 12.65 -28.45 -8.49
C ASN A 161 11.87 -29.68 -7.99
N GLN A 162 10.79 -29.48 -7.24
CA GLN A 162 9.92 -30.56 -6.78
C GLN A 162 9.29 -31.34 -7.95
N ILE A 163 8.78 -30.62 -8.96
CA ILE A 163 8.23 -31.23 -10.18
C ILE A 163 9.29 -32.06 -10.92
N LEU A 164 10.52 -31.56 -11.01
CA LEU A 164 11.64 -32.27 -11.65
C LEU A 164 12.01 -33.57 -10.92
N HIS A 165 11.74 -33.65 -9.62
CA HIS A 165 11.92 -34.87 -8.82
C HIS A 165 10.69 -35.80 -8.83
N GLY A 166 9.70 -35.52 -9.68
CA GLY A 166 8.49 -36.33 -9.84
C GLY A 166 7.45 -36.11 -8.75
N GLU A 167 7.59 -35.08 -7.91
CA GLU A 167 6.59 -34.73 -6.91
C GLU A 167 5.34 -34.15 -7.58
N ASN A 168 4.16 -34.55 -7.10
CA ASN A 168 2.89 -33.96 -7.52
C ASN A 168 2.57 -32.76 -6.62
N VAL A 169 3.00 -31.58 -7.04
CA VAL A 169 2.81 -30.33 -6.30
C VAL A 169 1.70 -29.48 -6.92
N GLY A 170 0.74 -29.07 -6.08
CA GLY A 170 -0.26 -28.08 -6.45
C GLY A 170 0.32 -26.67 -6.57
N SER A 171 -0.52 -25.67 -6.76
CA SER A 171 -0.07 -24.27 -6.78
C SER A 171 0.38 -23.80 -5.39
N PRO A 172 1.53 -23.13 -5.25
CA PRO A 172 1.91 -22.46 -4.01
C PRO A 172 0.88 -21.41 -3.57
N PRO A 173 0.91 -21.03 -2.29
CA PRO A 173 0.29 -19.79 -1.83
C PRO A 173 0.78 -18.59 -2.65
N LEU A 174 -0.14 -17.69 -2.98
CA LEU A 174 0.20 -16.43 -3.64
C LEU A 174 1.05 -15.55 -2.70
N GLN A 175 2.03 -14.88 -3.27
CA GLN A 175 2.90 -13.96 -2.53
C GLN A 175 2.15 -12.67 -2.23
N VAL A 176 2.16 -12.21 -0.98
CA VAL A 176 1.49 -10.96 -0.59
C VAL A 176 2.43 -9.77 -0.88
N PRO A 177 1.95 -8.64 -1.42
CA PRO A 177 2.77 -7.45 -1.63
C PRO A 177 3.45 -6.99 -0.34
N THR A 178 4.67 -6.44 -0.46
CA THR A 178 5.51 -6.16 0.71
C THR A 178 5.09 -4.86 1.39
N ARG A 179 4.97 -3.78 0.61
CA ARG A 179 4.71 -2.43 1.11
C ARG A 179 4.25 -1.49 0.01
N VAL A 180 3.81 -0.30 0.42
CA VAL A 180 3.78 0.87 -0.45
C VAL A 180 5.11 1.61 -0.34
N VAL A 181 5.74 1.87 -1.47
CA VAL A 181 6.86 2.82 -1.60
C VAL A 181 6.25 4.20 -1.80
N THR A 182 6.11 4.96 -0.72
CA THR A 182 5.59 6.32 -0.78
C THR A 182 6.60 7.23 -1.49
N ARG A 183 6.13 7.94 -2.51
CA ARG A 183 6.83 9.05 -3.17
C ARG A 183 5.88 10.25 -3.25
N ARG A 184 6.29 11.31 -3.93
CA ARG A 184 5.53 12.57 -4.02
C ARG A 184 4.07 12.42 -4.47
N SER A 185 3.74 11.43 -5.31
CA SER A 185 2.36 11.28 -5.84
C SER A 185 1.30 10.89 -4.80
N THR A 186 1.68 10.51 -3.59
CA THR A 186 0.76 10.28 -2.45
C THR A 186 1.23 10.97 -1.18
N ASP A 187 2.21 11.87 -1.29
CA ASP A 187 2.84 12.54 -0.15
C ASP A 187 2.00 13.73 0.32
N THR A 188 0.78 13.44 0.73
CA THR A 188 -0.13 14.40 1.33
C THR A 188 -1.03 13.74 2.36
N LEU A 189 -1.60 14.58 3.19
CA LEU A 189 -2.66 14.23 4.09
C LEU A 189 -3.93 14.92 3.59
N ALA A 190 -4.85 14.14 3.06
CA ALA A 190 -6.20 14.55 2.68
C ALA A 190 -7.10 14.79 3.91
N VAL A 191 -6.54 15.34 4.98
CA VAL A 191 -7.24 15.64 6.22
C VAL A 191 -7.57 17.12 6.24
N GLY A 192 -8.86 17.45 6.28
CA GLY A 192 -9.33 18.84 6.31
C GLY A 192 -9.02 19.58 7.62
N ASP A 193 -8.79 18.86 8.72
CA ASP A 193 -8.40 19.45 10.01
C ASP A 193 -6.87 19.72 10.02
N PRO A 194 -6.42 20.98 10.04
CA PRO A 194 -5.00 21.34 9.97
C PRO A 194 -4.20 20.84 11.18
N ASP A 195 -4.83 20.73 12.36
CA ASP A 195 -4.16 20.25 13.57
C ASP A 195 -3.93 18.74 13.48
N VAL A 196 -4.89 17.99 12.95
CA VAL A 196 -4.72 16.54 12.70
C VAL A 196 -3.66 16.31 11.64
N ALA A 197 -3.66 17.11 10.56
CA ALA A 197 -2.63 17.02 9.53
C ALA A 197 -1.22 17.32 10.09
N ALA A 198 -1.09 18.32 10.97
CA ALA A 198 0.17 18.63 11.64
C ALA A 198 0.63 17.50 12.57
N ALA A 199 -0.26 16.97 13.40
CA ALA A 199 0.03 15.84 14.28
C ALA A 199 0.45 14.58 13.50
N LEU A 200 -0.20 14.29 12.37
CA LEU A 200 0.15 13.16 11.52
C LEU A 200 1.54 13.31 10.88
N ARG A 201 1.91 14.51 10.43
CA ARG A 201 3.28 14.78 9.94
C ARG A 201 4.30 14.53 11.04
N PHE A 202 4.07 15.09 12.22
CA PHE A 202 4.93 14.87 13.39
C PHE A 202 5.07 13.38 13.72
N LEU A 203 3.97 12.62 13.75
CA LEU A 203 4.03 11.16 13.96
C LEU A 203 4.88 10.45 12.91
N ARG A 204 4.76 10.80 11.63
CA ARG A 204 5.52 10.16 10.55
C ARG A 204 7.02 10.47 10.61
N GLU A 205 7.39 11.65 11.09
CA GLU A 205 8.79 12.07 11.23
C GLU A 205 9.44 11.46 12.47
N HIS A 206 8.70 11.38 13.57
CA HIS A 206 9.24 11.03 14.89
C HIS A 206 8.81 9.64 15.41
N PHE A 207 8.15 8.79 14.62
CA PHE A 207 7.60 7.50 15.11
C PHE A 207 8.62 6.59 15.80
N HIS A 208 9.90 6.72 15.47
CA HIS A 208 10.99 5.89 15.98
C HIS A 208 11.48 6.33 17.37
N GLU A 209 11.06 7.51 17.83
CA GLU A 209 11.40 8.07 19.14
C GLU A 209 10.42 7.58 20.23
N ASP A 210 10.77 7.78 21.50
CA ASP A 210 9.86 7.49 22.62
C ASP A 210 8.80 8.59 22.77
N LEU A 211 7.78 8.51 21.93
CA LEU A 211 6.70 9.50 21.85
C LEU A 211 5.54 9.19 22.80
N GLY A 212 5.21 10.19 23.63
CA GLY A 212 3.95 10.31 24.35
C GLY A 212 2.92 11.14 23.60
N ILE A 213 1.67 11.11 24.08
CA ILE A 213 0.62 11.99 23.55
C ILE A 213 0.86 13.47 23.91
N ASP A 214 1.65 13.71 24.95
CA ASP A 214 1.99 15.06 25.40
C ASP A 214 2.96 15.75 24.42
N ASP A 215 3.85 14.98 23.78
CA ASP A 215 4.75 15.47 22.72
C ASP A 215 3.98 15.90 21.46
N LEU A 216 2.87 15.21 21.17
CA LEU A 216 1.98 15.55 20.05
C LEU A 216 1.20 16.84 20.28
N ILE A 217 0.80 17.11 21.52
CA ILE A 217 0.04 18.32 21.86
C ILE A 217 0.94 19.52 22.17
N ALA A 218 2.20 19.33 22.57
CA ALA A 218 3.11 20.44 22.88
C ALA A 218 3.22 21.51 21.76
N PRO A 219 3.33 21.15 20.46
CA PRO A 219 3.32 22.14 19.39
C PRO A 219 1.92 22.59 18.96
N LEU A 220 0.84 21.97 19.47
CA LEU A 220 -0.54 22.23 19.08
C LEU A 220 -1.27 22.96 20.21
N ALA A 221 -2.07 23.99 19.91
CA ALA A 221 -2.90 24.66 20.93
C ALA A 221 -4.13 23.81 21.32
N LEU A 222 -3.93 22.51 21.59
CA LEU A 222 -4.97 21.50 21.81
C LEU A 222 -4.78 20.76 23.13
N THR A 223 -5.90 20.34 23.72
CA THR A 223 -5.89 19.35 24.80
C THR A 223 -5.88 17.94 24.22
N ARG A 224 -5.37 16.96 24.98
CA ARG A 224 -5.42 15.53 24.64
C ARG A 224 -6.81 15.07 24.16
N ARG A 225 -7.86 15.43 24.91
CA ARG A 225 -9.26 15.06 24.57
C ARG A 225 -9.71 15.67 23.23
N SER A 226 -9.28 16.90 22.94
CA SER A 226 -9.59 17.56 21.66
C SER A 226 -8.89 16.84 20.50
N LEU A 227 -7.59 16.53 20.67
CA LEU A 227 -6.80 15.82 19.67
C LEU A 227 -7.39 14.43 19.38
N GLU A 228 -7.69 13.63 20.41
CA GLU A 228 -8.30 12.30 20.25
C GLU A 228 -9.65 12.35 19.51
N ARG A 229 -10.50 13.32 19.83
CA ARG A 229 -11.80 13.50 19.17
C ARG A 229 -11.63 13.83 17.68
N ARG A 230 -10.72 14.77 17.36
CA ARG A 230 -10.46 15.20 15.98
C ARG A 230 -9.83 14.08 15.16
N PHE A 231 -8.90 13.33 15.73
CA PHE A 231 -8.31 12.13 15.11
C PHE A 231 -9.36 11.07 14.78
N ARG A 232 -10.27 10.76 15.72
CA ARG A 232 -11.37 9.83 15.44
C ARG A 232 -12.31 10.33 14.36
N ALA A 233 -12.62 11.61 14.34
CA ALA A 233 -13.47 12.21 13.32
C ALA A 233 -12.82 12.16 11.92
N ALA A 234 -11.50 12.38 11.85
CA ALA A 234 -10.77 12.44 10.58
C ALA A 234 -10.32 11.07 10.04
N LEU A 235 -9.93 10.14 10.92
CA LEU A 235 -9.24 8.89 10.55
C LEU A 235 -9.89 7.63 11.15
N GLY A 236 -10.93 7.77 11.98
CA GLY A 236 -11.57 6.64 12.66
C GLY A 236 -10.76 6.01 13.80
N ARG A 237 -9.61 6.58 14.16
CA ARG A 237 -8.69 6.06 15.20
C ARG A 237 -8.07 7.18 16.03
N SER A 238 -7.51 6.85 17.19
CA SER A 238 -6.80 7.78 18.08
C SER A 238 -5.35 8.04 17.64
N PRO A 239 -4.68 9.10 18.16
CA PRO A 239 -3.27 9.36 17.86
C PRO A 239 -2.34 8.21 18.24
N LEU A 240 -2.61 7.55 19.38
CA LEU A 240 -1.81 6.41 19.83
C LEU A 240 -1.97 5.19 18.93
N GLU A 241 -3.20 4.90 18.49
CA GLU A 241 -3.45 3.83 17.52
C GLU A 241 -2.78 4.12 16.17
N GLU A 242 -2.72 5.39 15.78
CA GLU A 242 -2.01 5.79 14.57
C GLU A 242 -0.49 5.62 14.69
N LEU A 243 0.11 6.05 15.80
CA LEU A 243 1.53 5.82 16.07
C LEU A 243 1.86 4.32 16.04
N GLN A 244 1.05 3.49 16.71
CA GLN A 244 1.22 2.04 16.71
C GLN A 244 1.14 1.45 15.30
N ARG A 245 0.20 1.91 14.47
CA ARG A 245 0.08 1.49 13.07
C ARG A 245 1.34 1.83 12.27
N ILE A 246 1.81 3.08 12.33
CA ILE A 246 3.02 3.52 11.62
C ILE A 246 4.23 2.67 12.02
N ARG A 247 4.42 2.44 13.33
CA ARG A 247 5.51 1.61 13.86
C ARG A 247 5.42 0.15 13.39
N VAL A 248 4.22 -0.43 13.38
CA VAL A 248 3.99 -1.80 12.86
C VAL A 248 4.30 -1.89 11.38
N ASP A 249 3.90 -0.90 10.58
CA ASP A 249 4.17 -0.89 9.14
C ASP A 249 5.67 -0.79 8.86
N ARG A 250 6.42 0.00 9.64
CA ARG A 250 7.89 -0.01 9.59
C ARG A 250 8.46 -1.37 9.99
N ALA A 251 7.92 -2.02 11.02
CA ALA A 251 8.37 -3.32 11.47
C ALA A 251 8.17 -4.41 10.41
N LYS A 252 7.02 -4.43 9.70
CA LYS A 252 6.75 -5.38 8.61
C LYS A 252 7.84 -5.33 7.55
N HIS A 253 8.27 -4.14 7.16
CA HIS A 253 9.31 -3.93 6.17
C HIS A 253 10.68 -4.41 6.66
N LEU A 254 11.10 -4.02 7.87
CA LEU A 254 12.37 -4.50 8.43
C LEU A 254 12.38 -6.03 8.62
N LEU A 255 11.24 -6.64 8.93
CA LEU A 255 11.10 -8.10 9.03
C LEU A 255 11.26 -8.80 7.68
N ALA A 256 10.81 -8.18 6.59
CA ALA A 256 10.88 -8.73 5.24
C ALA A 256 12.25 -8.50 4.57
N GLU A 257 12.89 -7.36 4.82
CA GLU A 257 14.03 -6.90 4.01
C GLU A 257 15.37 -6.85 4.75
N SER A 258 15.39 -7.01 6.07
CA SER A 258 16.63 -6.88 6.86
C SER A 258 16.96 -8.13 7.67
N ASP A 259 18.25 -8.27 7.99
CA ASP A 259 18.74 -9.33 8.85
C ASP A 259 18.60 -9.07 10.35
N LEU A 260 18.11 -7.88 10.74
CA LEU A 260 18.02 -7.41 12.12
C LEU A 260 17.32 -8.42 13.03
N SER A 261 17.73 -8.49 14.30
CA SER A 261 17.03 -9.27 15.32
C SER A 261 15.64 -8.66 15.60
N ILE A 262 14.71 -9.43 16.18
CA ILE A 262 13.41 -8.89 16.60
C ILE A 262 13.58 -7.71 17.57
N ASP A 263 14.60 -7.78 18.41
CA ASP A 263 14.95 -6.74 19.38
C ASP A 263 15.41 -5.45 18.69
N GLN A 264 16.35 -5.55 17.74
CA GLN A 264 16.80 -4.42 16.93
C GLN A 264 15.66 -3.78 16.12
N ILE A 265 14.73 -4.59 15.60
CA ILE A 265 13.55 -4.07 14.90
C ILE A 265 12.62 -3.32 15.86
N ALA A 266 12.38 -3.85 17.05
CA ALA A 266 11.56 -3.18 18.05
C ALA A 266 12.12 -1.78 18.37
N THR A 267 13.42 -1.70 18.64
CA THR A 267 14.11 -0.42 18.88
C THR A 267 14.05 0.51 17.67
N ALA A 268 14.35 0.01 16.46
CA ALA A 268 14.31 0.82 15.24
C ALA A 268 12.91 1.35 14.89
N CYS A 269 11.87 0.69 15.40
CA CYS A 269 10.48 1.10 15.25
C CYS A 269 9.95 1.91 16.46
N GLY A 270 10.78 2.29 17.43
CA GLY A 270 10.35 3.07 18.59
C GLY A 270 9.53 2.30 19.63
N PHE A 271 9.57 0.96 19.63
CA PHE A 271 8.98 0.18 20.71
C PHE A 271 9.98 0.03 21.86
N ALA A 272 9.59 0.47 23.05
CA ALA A 272 10.41 0.32 24.27
C ALA A 272 10.76 -1.15 24.58
N TYR A 273 9.87 -2.09 24.24
CA TYR A 273 10.09 -3.51 24.50
C TYR A 273 9.66 -4.40 23.33
N PRO A 274 10.44 -5.44 22.97
CA PRO A 274 10.10 -6.36 21.87
C PRO A 274 8.82 -7.16 22.12
N HIS A 275 8.52 -7.52 23.38
CA HIS A 275 7.30 -8.23 23.73
C HIS A 275 6.05 -7.37 23.43
N TRP A 276 6.14 -6.06 23.70
CA TRP A 276 5.08 -5.10 23.40
C TRP A 276 4.90 -4.94 21.89
N MET A 277 6.01 -4.80 21.14
CA MET A 277 5.98 -4.81 19.67
C MET A 277 5.24 -6.06 19.17
N ALA A 278 5.55 -7.25 19.67
CA ALA A 278 4.92 -8.49 19.20
C ALA A 278 3.40 -8.53 19.46
N GLN A 279 2.93 -8.00 20.60
CA GLN A 279 1.50 -7.90 20.90
C GLN A 279 0.79 -6.94 19.95
N VAL A 280 1.32 -5.73 19.77
CA VAL A 280 0.77 -4.72 18.87
C VAL A 280 0.79 -5.23 17.42
N PHE A 281 1.90 -5.82 16.99
CA PHE A 281 2.06 -6.39 15.65
C PHE A 281 1.02 -7.47 15.38
N ARG A 282 0.80 -8.40 16.32
CA ARG A 282 -0.20 -9.46 16.17
C ARG A 282 -1.62 -8.91 16.13
N LYS A 283 -1.92 -7.89 16.94
CA LYS A 283 -3.22 -7.19 16.91
C LYS A 283 -3.48 -6.55 15.53
N HIS A 284 -2.47 -5.95 14.92
CA HIS A 284 -2.60 -5.26 13.63
C HIS A 284 -2.53 -6.20 12.41
N THR A 285 -1.79 -7.31 12.49
CA THR A 285 -1.51 -8.17 11.32
C THR A 285 -2.14 -9.56 11.39
N GLY A 286 -2.63 -9.97 12.55
CA GLY A 286 -3.09 -11.34 12.82
C GLY A 286 -1.97 -12.36 13.05
N SER A 287 -0.71 -12.02 12.75
CA SER A 287 0.44 -12.93 12.82
C SER A 287 1.52 -12.42 13.76
N ALA A 288 2.35 -13.31 14.33
CA ALA A 288 3.49 -12.88 15.13
C ALA A 288 4.64 -12.34 14.24
N PRO A 289 5.51 -11.43 14.74
CA PRO A 289 6.64 -10.90 13.95
C PRO A 289 7.55 -11.99 13.35
N ASN A 290 7.84 -13.06 14.10
CA ASN A 290 8.63 -14.18 13.60
C ASN A 290 7.92 -14.98 12.50
N GLN A 291 6.59 -15.10 12.57
CA GLN A 291 5.80 -15.75 11.53
C GLN A 291 5.77 -14.91 10.27
N TRP A 292 5.58 -13.60 10.42
CA TRP A 292 5.69 -12.63 9.32
C TRP A 292 7.06 -12.73 8.66
N ARG A 293 8.13 -12.68 9.46
CA ARG A 293 9.48 -12.89 8.96
C ARG A 293 9.60 -14.21 8.20
N PHE A 294 9.11 -15.32 8.72
CA PHE A 294 9.20 -16.60 8.01
C PHE A 294 8.39 -16.62 6.70
N GLN A 295 7.25 -15.94 6.65
CA GLN A 295 6.42 -15.83 5.45
C GLN A 295 7.05 -14.98 4.35
N PHE A 296 7.79 -13.93 4.72
CA PHE A 296 8.28 -12.91 3.78
C PHE A 296 9.80 -12.87 3.63
N ARG A 297 10.55 -13.47 4.56
CA ARG A 297 12.02 -13.55 4.58
C ARG A 297 12.41 -15.01 4.40
N GLU A 298 13.14 -15.26 3.32
CA GLU A 298 13.83 -16.52 3.08
C GLU A 298 14.79 -16.86 4.24
N ARG A 299 14.88 -18.14 4.64
CA ARG A 299 16.13 -18.67 5.19
C ARG A 299 16.77 -19.53 4.11
N PRO A 300 18.02 -19.28 3.71
CA PRO A 300 18.88 -20.38 3.31
C PRO A 300 19.04 -21.26 4.56
N ARG A 301 18.53 -22.49 4.51
CA ARG A 301 19.09 -23.52 5.39
C ARG A 301 20.53 -23.69 4.93
N ARG A 302 21.48 -23.14 5.70
CA ARG A 302 22.84 -23.67 5.71
C ARG A 302 22.80 -25.07 6.30
#